data_AF-A0A235HFD9-F1
#
_entry.id   AF-A0A235HFD9-F1
#
_cell.length_a   1.000
_cell.length_b   1.000
_cell.length_c   1.000
_cell.angle_alpha   90.00
_cell.angle_beta   90.00
_cell.angle_gamma   90.00
#
_symmetry.space_group_name_H-M   'P 1'
#
loop_
_entity.id
_entity.type
_entity.pdbx_description
1 polymer ?
#
loop_
_entity_poly.entity_id
_entity_poly.type
_entity_poly.pdbx_seq_one_letter_code
_entity_poly.pdbx_strand_id
1 'polypeptide(L)' 'MSSNPTWTKENSLTYTVELDGRRVDLRYEASGFQSGWAVYADNELVERCSELMQARGLALAIASKAP' A
#
# COMPACT_ATOMS: atom_id res chain seq x y z
N MET A 1 -19.74 -4.73 10.88
CA MET A 1 -18.75 -5.84 11.00
C MET A 1 -17.39 -5.21 10.83
N SER A 2 -16.43 -5.45 11.73
CA SER A 2 -15.06 -4.98 11.52
C SER A 2 -14.43 -5.90 10.50
N SER A 3 -14.35 -5.47 9.25
CA SER A 3 -13.57 -6.19 8.25
C SER A 3 -12.11 -6.11 8.67
N ASN A 4 -11.45 -7.26 8.75
CA ASN A 4 -10.02 -7.27 9.02
C ASN A 4 -9.30 -7.00 7.69
N PRO A 5 -8.24 -6.17 7.69
CA PRO A 5 -7.46 -5.95 6.49
C PRO A 5 -6.76 -7.24 6.08
N THR A 6 -6.94 -7.64 4.82
CA THR A 6 -6.27 -8.81 4.25
C THR A 6 -4.98 -8.35 3.58
N TRP A 7 -3.84 -8.81 4.09
CA TRP A 7 -2.54 -8.53 3.51
C TRP A 7 -2.07 -9.69 2.64
N THR A 8 -1.83 -9.40 1.37
CA THR A 8 -1.24 -10.35 0.42
C THR A 8 0.18 -9.94 0.10
N LYS A 9 1.12 -10.89 0.21
CA LYS A 9 2.50 -10.71 -0.25
C LYS A 9 2.63 -11.40 -1.61
N GLU A 10 2.65 -10.62 -2.68
CA GLU A 10 2.85 -11.13 -4.05
C GLU A 10 4.31 -11.56 -4.23
N ASN A 11 5.25 -10.74 -3.75
CA ASN A 11 6.68 -11.04 -3.72
C ASN A 11 7.38 -10.18 -2.64
N SER A 12 8.72 -10.22 -2.57
CA SER A 12 9.48 -9.46 -1.56
C SER A 12 9.41 -7.94 -1.69
N LEU A 13 9.00 -7.43 -2.86
CA LEU A 13 8.93 -6.00 -3.22
C LEU A 13 7.51 -5.55 -3.58
N THR A 14 6.51 -6.41 -3.41
CA THR A 14 5.13 -6.12 -3.78
C THR A 14 4.18 -6.73 -2.77
N TYR A 15 3.35 -5.87 -2.19
CA TYR A 15 2.32 -6.23 -1.23
C TYR A 15 1.01 -5.58 -1.64
N THR A 16 -0.08 -6.16 -1.17
CA THR A 16 -1.43 -5.65 -1.37
C THR A 16 -2.14 -5.67 -0.02
N VAL A 17 -2.92 -4.64 0.27
CA VAL A 17 -3.91 -4.69 1.34
C VAL A 17 -5.30 -4.49 0.76
N GLU A 18 -6.23 -5.33 1.17
CA GLU A 18 -7.65 -5.20 0.87
C GLU A 18 -8.45 -5.04 2.16
N LEU A 19 -9.32 -4.04 2.20
CA LEU A 19 -10.24 -3.79 3.30
C LEU A 19 -11.55 -3.26 2.74
N ASP A 20 -12.68 -3.88 3.12
CA ASP A 20 -14.02 -3.47 2.68
C ASP A 20 -14.16 -3.31 1.15
N GLY A 21 -13.52 -4.19 0.38
CA GLY A 21 -13.51 -4.16 -1.09
C GLY A 21 -12.61 -3.09 -1.69
N ARG A 22 -11.92 -2.30 -0.87
CA ARG A 22 -10.91 -1.33 -1.29
C ARG A 22 -9.53 -1.96 -1.29
N ARG A 23 -8.87 -1.94 -2.44
CA ARG A 23 -7.52 -2.48 -2.63
C ARG A 23 -6.50 -1.35 -2.72
N VAL A 24 -5.39 -1.51 -2.00
CA VAL A 24 -4.22 -0.64 -2.08
C VAL A 24 -2.98 -1.49 -2.30
N ASP A 25 -2.20 -1.16 -3.32
CA ASP A 25 -0.96 -1.85 -3.67
C ASP A 25 0.25 -1.08 -3.11
N LEU A 26 1.25 -1.81 -2.63
CA LEU A 26 2.55 -1.29 -2.22
C LEU A 26 3.62 -1.93 -3.11
N ARG A 27 4.43 -1.10 -3.75
CA ARG A 27 5.51 -1.55 -4.64
C ARG A 27 6.80 -0.84 -4.28
N TYR A 28 7.87 -1.59 -4.07
CA TYR A 28 9.18 -0.98 -3.96
C TYR A 28 9.69 -0.62 -5.36
N GLU A 29 9.95 0.66 -5.58
CA GLU A 29 10.47 1.20 -6.83
C GLU A 29 11.94 1.58 -6.61
N ALA A 30 12.85 0.89 -7.29
CA ALA A 30 14.26 1.26 -7.30
C ALA A 30 14.49 2.35 -8.35
N SER A 31 14.56 3.61 -7.91
CA SER A 31 14.76 4.79 -8.77
C SER A 31 15.97 5.61 -8.34
N GLY A 32 17.05 4.94 -7.90
CA GLY A 32 18.24 5.61 -7.38
C GLY A 32 17.95 6.39 -6.10
N PHE A 33 18.23 7.70 -6.08
CA PHE A 33 17.98 8.57 -4.91
C PHE A 33 16.50 8.71 -4.54
N GLN A 34 15.59 8.35 -5.45
CA GLN A 34 14.15 8.35 -5.21
C GLN A 34 13.60 6.95 -4.90
N SER A 35 14.47 6.00 -4.57
CA SER A 35 14.02 4.65 -4.25
C SER A 35 13.14 4.64 -2.99
N GLY A 36 12.05 3.90 -3.04
CA GLY A 36 11.10 3.84 -1.94
C GLY A 36 9.91 2.95 -2.23
N TRP A 37 9.04 2.82 -1.24
CA TRP A 37 7.76 2.14 -1.32
C TRP A 37 6.70 3.09 -1.85
N ALA A 38 6.32 2.88 -3.10
CA ALA A 38 5.19 3.53 -3.73
C ALA A 38 3.87 2.89 -3.28
N VAL A 39 2.93 3.72 -2.84
CA VAL A 39 1.58 3.31 -2.44
C VAL A 39 0.60 3.73 -3.52
N TYR A 40 -0.14 2.76 -4.05
CA TYR A 40 -1.09 2.94 -5.14
C TYR A 40 -2.51 2.63 -4.68
N ALA A 41 -3.44 3.54 -4.91
CA ALA A 41 -4.88 3.32 -4.72
C ALA A 41 -5.58 3.48 -6.07
N ASP A 42 -6.40 2.52 -6.47
CA ASP A 42 -7.11 2.55 -7.77
C ASP A 42 -6.16 2.82 -8.96
N ASN A 43 -4.95 2.25 -8.88
CA ASN A 43 -3.89 2.40 -9.88
C ASN A 43 -3.29 3.82 -10.00
N GLU A 44 -3.59 4.73 -9.07
CA GLU A 44 -2.99 6.05 -8.93
C GLU A 44 -1.93 6.06 -7.82
N LEU A 45 -0.77 6.68 -8.08
CA LEU A 45 0.27 6.86 -7.07
C LEU A 45 -0.19 7.89 -6.04
N VAL A 46 -0.39 7.46 -4.80
CA VAL A 46 -0.77 8.35 -3.70
C VAL A 46 0.46 8.98 -3.08
N GLU A 47 1.45 8.17 -2.72
CA GLU A 47 2.66 8.64 -2.04
C GLU A 47 3.82 7.65 -2.20
N ARG A 48 5.05 8.15 -2.00
CA ARG A 48 6.24 7.33 -1.83
C ARG A 48 6.80 7.47 -0.43
N CYS A 49 6.97 6.34 0.27
CA CYS A 49 7.57 6.28 1.60
C CYS A 49 8.94 5.62 1.53
N SER A 50 9.90 6.08 2.33
CA SER A 50 11.24 5.46 2.37
C SER A 50 11.21 4.05 2.98
N GLU A 51 10.31 3.79 3.92
CA GLU A 51 10.25 2.54 4.68
C GLU A 51 8.94 1.77 4.45
N LEU A 52 9.03 0.44 4.44
CA LEU A 52 7.87 -0.44 4.25
C LEU A 52 6.80 -0.23 5.34
N MET A 53 7.22 -0.03 6.60
CA MET A 53 6.27 0.16 7.70
C MET A 53 5.44 1.43 7.54
N GLN A 54 6.03 2.52 7.03
CA GLN A 54 5.33 3.76 6.74
C GLN A 54 4.32 3.54 5.61
N ALA A 55 4.75 2.92 4.50
CA ALA A 55 3.86 2.58 3.39
C ALA A 55 2.70 1.68 3.83
N ARG A 56 2.94 0.72 4.73
CA ARG A 56 1.89 -0.15 5.29
C ARG A 56 0.87 0.63 6.12
N GLY A 57 1.33 1.54 6.97
CA GLY A 57 0.45 2.40 7.76
C GLY A 57 -0.44 3.27 6.87
N LEU A 58 0.17 3.91 5.86
CA LEU A 58 -0.55 4.72 4.88
C LEU A 58 -1.58 3.89 4.09
N ALA A 59 -1.18 2.73 3.57
CA ALA A 59 -2.06 1.88 2.78
C ALA A 59 -3.27 1.40 3.60
N LEU A 60 -3.08 1.07 4.88
CA LEU A 60 -4.19 0.73 5.78
C LEU A 60 -5.11 1.92 6.02
N ALA A 61 -4.56 3.11 6.24
CA ALA A 61 -5.36 4.33 6.43
C ALA A 61 -6.22 4.62 5.19
N ILE A 62 -5.65 4.49 3.98
CA ILE A 62 -6.37 4.64 2.72
C ILE A 62 -7.48 3.59 2.59
N ALA A 63 -7.14 2.32 2.81
CA ALA A 63 -8.09 1.21 2.69
C ALA A 63 -9.25 1.32 3.69
N SER A 64 -9.00 1.89 4.88
CA SER A 64 -10.03 2.11 5.92
C SER A 64 -10.90 3.35 5.71
N LYS A 65 -10.50 4.26 4.82
CA LYS A 65 -11.26 5.49 4.58
C LYS A 65 -12.45 5.15 3.69
N ALA A 66 -13.65 5.22 4.24
CA ALA A 66 -14.88 5.16 3.46
C ALA A 66 -14.89 6.29 2.39
N PRO A 67 -15.55 6.08 1.25
CA PRO A 67 -15.75 7.14 0.24
C PRO A 67 -16.43 8.38 0.82
#